data_AF-A0A9R1NZF7-F1
#
_entry.id   AF-A0A9R1NZF7-F1
#
_cell.length_a   1.000
_cell.length_b   1.000
_cell.length_c   1.000
_cell.angle_alpha   90.00
_cell.angle_beta   90.00
_cell.angle_gamma   90.00
#
_symmetry.space_group_name_H-M   'P 1'
#
loop_
_entity.id
_entity.type
_entity.pdbx_description
1 polymer ?
#
loop_
_entity_poly.entity_id
_entity_poly.type
_entity_poly.pdbx_seq_one_letter_code
_entity_poly.pdbx_strand_id
1 'polypeptide(L)'
;MASFDSRSGGSSSSMAKIRSEVLSPFRSVRMFFYLAFMASAGLGSLIALTQLLPALGNPARAAGVPETLKGLGIDVAAVAVFAFLYSRDRKASDAQVARLTREENLSRLKLRVGDGGRVVPLSELRGSARLVIVAGPAEFVAESFRRSRPFLRDLMERGVLVLPFPTDGNAPALEFGEDGDGGEAEAEDEEVVRKSRRLWQLSPVYTSEWAKWLAEQKKMANVTPDSPV
;
A
#
# COMPACT_ATOMS: atom_id res chain seq x y z
N MET A 1 -15.64 36.78 -0.75
CA MET A 1 -14.31 36.20 -0.46
C MET A 1 -14.48 35.26 0.73
N ALA A 2 -14.92 34.03 0.48
CA ALA A 2 -15.21 33.05 1.52
C ALA A 2 -14.10 31.99 1.52
N SER A 3 -13.37 31.94 2.63
CA SER A 3 -12.31 30.97 2.91
C SER A 3 -12.92 29.58 3.08
N PHE A 4 -12.51 28.63 2.25
CA PHE A 4 -12.91 27.23 2.40
C PHE A 4 -11.92 26.52 3.33
N ASP A 5 -12.46 26.07 4.46
CA ASP A 5 -11.79 25.41 5.56
C ASP A 5 -11.12 24.09 5.12
N SER A 6 -9.87 23.88 5.57
CA SER A 6 -9.05 22.71 5.26
C SER A 6 -9.11 21.71 6.41
N ARG A 7 -10.13 20.84 6.40
CA ARG A 7 -10.28 19.73 7.34
C ARG A 7 -10.57 18.41 6.62
N SER A 8 -9.61 17.87 5.87
CA SER A 8 -9.75 16.55 5.21
C SER A 8 -8.74 15.48 5.67
N GLY A 9 -7.84 15.79 6.61
CA GLY A 9 -6.81 14.84 7.07
C GLY A 9 -7.29 13.74 8.04
N GLY A 10 -8.45 13.90 8.70
CA GLY A 10 -8.90 13.00 9.77
C GLY A 10 -9.96 11.96 9.39
N SER A 11 -10.64 12.12 8.26
CA SER A 11 -11.83 11.33 7.91
C SER A 11 -11.51 9.96 7.29
N SER A 12 -10.47 9.88 6.45
CA SER A 12 -10.19 8.65 5.67
C SER A 12 -9.65 7.49 6.49
N SER A 13 -8.78 7.78 7.47
CA SER A 13 -8.27 6.76 8.42
C SER A 13 -9.40 6.12 9.22
N SER A 14 -10.40 6.91 9.61
CA SER A 14 -11.57 6.44 10.34
C SER A 14 -12.46 5.51 9.49
N MET A 15 -12.67 5.83 8.20
CA MET A 15 -13.47 5.01 7.31
C MET A 15 -12.78 3.68 6.94
N ALA A 16 -11.46 3.68 6.74
CA ALA A 16 -10.68 2.46 6.54
C ALA A 16 -10.72 1.55 7.77
N LYS A 17 -10.66 2.14 8.97
CA LYS A 17 -10.78 1.43 10.25
C LYS A 17 -12.16 0.79 10.41
N ILE A 18 -13.24 1.52 10.12
CA ILE A 18 -14.62 1.01 10.13
C ILE A 18 -14.80 -0.13 9.12
N ARG A 19 -14.25 -0.03 7.90
CA ARG A 19 -14.31 -1.11 6.91
C ARG A 19 -13.50 -2.36 7.34
N SER A 20 -12.41 -2.17 8.06
CA SER A 20 -11.60 -3.29 8.58
C SER A 20 -12.26 -4.02 9.77
N GLU A 21 -13.11 -3.34 10.55
CA GLU A 21 -13.94 -3.97 11.58
C GLU A 21 -15.00 -4.88 10.97
N VAL A 22 -15.61 -4.47 9.85
CA VAL A 22 -16.59 -5.29 9.12
C VAL A 22 -15.98 -6.60 8.61
N LEU A 23 -14.70 -6.60 8.25
CA LEU A 23 -13.98 -7.78 7.77
C LEU A 23 -13.45 -8.70 8.89
N SER A 24 -13.41 -8.22 10.13
CA SER A 24 -12.94 -8.99 11.29
C SER A 24 -13.73 -8.64 12.55
N PRO A 25 -14.98 -9.12 12.66
CA PRO A 25 -15.86 -8.75 13.74
C PRO A 25 -15.20 -9.01 15.10
N PHE A 26 -15.31 -8.03 16.00
CA PHE A 26 -14.80 -8.06 17.38
C PHE A 26 -13.27 -8.15 17.57
N ARG A 27 -12.44 -7.88 16.54
CA ARG A 27 -10.96 -7.88 16.70
C ARG A 27 -10.48 -6.99 17.84
N SER A 28 -11.00 -5.77 17.95
CA SER A 28 -10.64 -4.83 19.03
C SER A 28 -10.97 -5.38 20.41
N VAL A 29 -12.13 -6.03 20.55
CA VAL A 29 -12.58 -6.67 21.79
C VAL A 29 -11.65 -7.84 22.15
N ARG A 30 -11.34 -8.70 21.17
CA ARG A 30 -10.44 -9.84 21.36
C ARG A 30 -9.03 -9.41 21.79
N MET A 31 -8.49 -8.36 21.17
CA MET A 31 -7.19 -7.79 21.50
C MET A 31 -7.15 -7.19 22.91
N PHE A 32 -8.25 -6.57 23.35
CA PHE A 32 -8.41 -6.12 24.72
C PHE A 32 -8.34 -7.29 25.70
N PHE A 33 -9.06 -8.38 25.44
CA PHE A 33 -9.01 -9.58 26.30
C PHE A 33 -7.63 -10.23 26.34
N TYR A 34 -6.91 -10.31 25.22
CA TYR A 34 -5.54 -10.83 25.21
C TYR A 34 -4.62 -10.02 26.13
N LEU A 35 -4.69 -8.67 26.06
CA LEU A 35 -3.92 -7.80 26.94
C LEU A 35 -4.37 -7.88 28.40
N ALA A 36 -5.67 -7.91 28.65
CA ALA A 36 -6.23 -8.02 29.99
C ALA A 36 -5.83 -9.34 30.67
N PHE A 37 -5.91 -10.46 29.96
CA PHE A 37 -5.49 -11.76 30.48
C PHE A 37 -3.98 -11.85 30.66
N MET A 38 -3.17 -11.32 29.73
CA MET A 38 -1.72 -11.21 29.94
C MET A 38 -1.38 -10.37 31.17
N ALA A 39 -2.04 -9.23 31.38
CA ALA A 39 -1.82 -8.38 32.55
C ALA A 39 -2.23 -9.08 33.85
N SER A 40 -3.40 -9.74 33.86
CA SER A 40 -3.89 -10.48 35.04
C SER A 40 -2.99 -11.66 35.40
N ALA A 41 -2.60 -12.48 34.41
CA ALA A 41 -1.71 -13.62 34.62
C ALA A 41 -0.28 -13.16 34.95
N GLY A 42 0.19 -12.05 34.38
CA GLY A 42 1.46 -11.43 34.77
C GLY A 42 1.47 -10.98 36.23
N LEU A 43 0.36 -10.40 36.71
CA LEU A 43 0.20 -10.03 38.11
C LEU A 43 0.14 -11.28 39.03
N GLY A 44 -0.59 -12.32 38.62
CA GLY A 44 -0.64 -13.61 39.33
C GLY A 44 0.75 -14.26 39.43
N SER A 45 1.52 -14.26 38.34
CA SER A 45 2.91 -14.74 38.31
C SER A 45 3.81 -13.98 39.28
N LEU A 46 3.67 -12.64 39.33
CA LEU A 46 4.44 -11.79 40.24
C LEU A 46 4.11 -12.10 41.71
N ILE A 47 2.83 -12.27 42.03
CA ILE A 47 2.38 -12.63 43.38
C ILE A 47 2.91 -14.02 43.76
N ALA A 48 2.79 -15.01 42.87
CA ALA A 48 3.29 -16.36 43.13
C ALA A 48 4.81 -16.36 43.33
N LEU A 49 5.56 -15.58 42.55
CA LEU A 49 7.01 -15.46 42.69
C LEU A 49 7.43 -14.84 44.04
N THR A 50 6.72 -13.80 44.49
CA THR A 50 6.99 -13.17 45.79
C THR A 50 6.65 -14.08 46.97
N GLN A 51 5.73 -15.03 46.82
CA GLN A 51 5.42 -16.06 47.83
C GLN A 51 6.40 -17.24 47.82
N LEU A 52 6.88 -17.65 46.64
CA LEU A 52 7.82 -18.77 46.50
C LEU A 52 9.22 -18.43 47.00
N LEU A 53 9.72 -17.21 46.75
CA LEU A 53 11.08 -16.80 47.14
C LEU A 53 11.36 -16.99 48.65
N PRO A 54 10.49 -16.53 49.58
CA PRO A 54 10.68 -16.78 51.02
C PRO A 54 10.44 -18.23 51.45
N ALA A 55 9.67 -19.01 50.67
CA ALA A 55 9.36 -20.40 51.02
C ALA A 55 10.55 -21.35 50.79
N LEU A 56 11.50 -20.97 49.93
CA LEU A 56 12.73 -21.74 49.67
C LEU A 56 13.66 -21.83 50.90
N GLY A 57 13.63 -20.81 51.78
CA GLY A 57 14.47 -20.75 52.98
C GLY A 57 13.74 -21.07 54.29
N ASN A 58 12.44 -21.37 54.24
CA ASN A 58 11.63 -21.56 55.43
C ASN A 58 10.75 -22.83 55.36
N PRO A 59 11.11 -23.91 56.08
CA PRO A 59 10.38 -25.18 56.04
C PRO A 59 8.94 -25.07 56.56
N ALA A 60 8.62 -24.07 57.42
CA ALA A 60 7.26 -23.82 57.87
C ALA A 60 6.32 -23.32 56.75
N ARG A 61 6.88 -22.85 55.62
CA ARG A 61 6.13 -22.39 54.44
C ARG A 61 6.15 -23.41 53.30
N ALA A 62 6.84 -24.53 53.44
CA ALA A 62 7.01 -25.53 52.39
C ALA A 62 5.69 -26.23 51.98
N ALA A 63 4.72 -26.35 52.90
CA ALA A 63 3.46 -27.03 52.64
C ALA A 63 2.61 -26.36 51.54
N GLY A 64 2.74 -25.04 51.32
CA GLY A 64 2.00 -24.30 50.29
C GLY A 64 2.70 -24.25 48.92
N VAL A 65 3.99 -24.62 48.85
CA VAL A 65 4.82 -24.46 47.64
C VAL A 65 4.24 -25.19 46.42
N PRO A 66 3.74 -26.44 46.50
CA PRO A 66 3.23 -27.14 45.32
C PRO A 66 2.03 -26.42 44.67
N GLU A 67 1.13 -25.87 45.48
CA GLU A 67 -0.06 -25.16 44.98
C GLU A 67 0.31 -23.81 44.37
N THR A 68 1.19 -23.04 45.03
CA THR A 68 1.70 -21.78 44.47
C THR A 68 2.48 -21.99 43.17
N LEU A 69 3.27 -23.07 43.09
CA LEU A 69 4.02 -23.42 41.88
C LEU A 69 3.10 -23.82 40.73
N LYS A 70 2.02 -24.56 41.02
CA LYS A 70 0.99 -24.91 40.04
C LYS A 70 0.29 -23.65 39.51
N GLY A 71 -0.08 -22.71 40.37
CA GLY A 71 -0.64 -21.41 39.99
C GLY A 71 0.31 -20.61 39.09
N LEU A 72 1.59 -20.51 39.47
CA LEU A 72 2.62 -19.86 38.65
C LEU A 72 2.74 -20.50 37.26
N GLY A 73 2.70 -21.83 37.17
CA GLY A 73 2.74 -22.56 35.90
C GLY A 73 1.55 -22.21 34.99
N ILE A 74 0.35 -22.11 35.57
CA ILE A 74 -0.87 -21.72 34.85
C ILE A 74 -0.74 -20.28 34.32
N ASP A 75 -0.31 -19.35 35.16
CA ASP A 75 -0.17 -17.94 34.80
C ASP A 75 0.88 -17.73 33.70
N VAL A 76 2.04 -18.37 33.80
CA VAL A 76 3.09 -18.31 32.78
C VAL A 76 2.60 -18.91 31.45
N ALA A 77 1.89 -20.05 31.50
CA ALA A 77 1.30 -20.65 30.31
C ALA A 77 0.25 -19.72 29.66
N ALA A 78 -0.60 -19.08 30.48
CA ALA A 78 -1.59 -18.11 30.01
C ALA A 78 -0.92 -16.91 29.32
N VAL A 79 0.11 -16.31 29.93
CA VAL A 79 0.87 -15.22 29.31
C VAL A 79 1.47 -15.65 27.98
N ALA A 80 2.09 -16.83 27.91
CA ALA A 80 2.70 -17.33 26.68
C ALA A 80 1.67 -17.53 25.55
N VAL A 81 0.52 -18.16 25.85
CA VAL A 81 -0.55 -18.39 24.88
C VAL A 81 -1.15 -17.07 24.39
N PHE A 82 -1.49 -16.15 25.30
CA PHE A 82 -2.08 -14.87 24.91
C PHE A 82 -1.10 -13.95 24.20
N ALA A 83 0.19 -13.97 24.54
CA ALA A 83 1.23 -13.24 23.81
C ALA A 83 1.38 -13.78 22.37
N PHE A 84 1.34 -15.11 22.21
CA PHE A 84 1.36 -15.74 20.89
C PHE A 84 0.15 -15.32 20.05
N LEU A 85 -1.07 -15.45 20.58
CA LEU A 85 -2.31 -15.07 19.90
C LEU A 85 -2.31 -13.57 19.54
N TYR A 86 -1.86 -12.72 20.45
CA TYR A 86 -1.72 -11.29 20.24
C TYR A 86 -0.77 -10.96 19.09
N SER A 87 0.41 -11.58 19.06
CA SER A 87 1.41 -11.35 18.02
C SER A 87 0.89 -11.76 16.63
N ARG A 88 0.19 -12.89 16.55
CA ARG A 88 -0.38 -13.41 15.31
C ARG A 88 -1.49 -12.48 14.78
N ASP A 89 -2.37 -12.03 15.65
CA ASP A 89 -3.49 -11.17 15.26
C ASP A 89 -3.02 -9.75 14.90
N ARG A 90 -2.02 -9.21 15.61
CA ARG A 90 -1.33 -7.96 15.21
C ARG A 90 -0.73 -8.07 13.82
N LYS A 91 0.06 -9.12 13.55
CA LYS A 91 0.71 -9.32 12.25
C LYS A 91 -0.32 -9.40 11.11
N ALA A 92 -1.44 -10.08 11.33
CA ALA A 92 -2.52 -10.15 10.36
C ALA A 92 -3.19 -8.78 10.13
N SER A 93 -3.38 -8.00 11.19
CA SER A 93 -3.93 -6.65 11.12
C SER A 93 -3.00 -5.69 10.36
N ASP A 94 -1.71 -5.70 10.69
CA ASP A 94 -0.71 -4.84 10.07
C ASP A 94 -0.60 -5.10 8.57
N ALA A 95 -0.67 -6.37 8.15
CA ALA A 95 -0.69 -6.74 6.74
C ALA A 95 -1.94 -6.20 6.00
N GLN A 96 -3.11 -6.25 6.64
CA GLN A 96 -4.35 -5.69 6.07
C GLN A 96 -4.32 -4.18 5.97
N VAL A 97 -3.87 -3.50 7.03
CA VAL A 97 -3.72 -2.04 7.04
C VAL A 97 -2.72 -1.61 5.98
N ALA A 98 -1.55 -2.26 5.89
CA ALA A 98 -0.55 -1.97 4.87
C ALA A 98 -1.11 -2.14 3.44
N ARG A 99 -1.98 -3.14 3.21
CA ARG A 99 -2.67 -3.30 1.93
C ARG A 99 -3.66 -2.17 1.66
N LEU A 100 -4.50 -1.82 2.62
CA LEU A 100 -5.50 -0.75 2.47
C LEU A 100 -4.83 0.61 2.25
N THR A 101 -3.80 0.94 3.04
CA THR A 101 -3.01 2.16 2.86
C THR A 101 -2.35 2.20 1.48
N ARG A 102 -1.91 1.06 0.93
CA ARG A 102 -1.38 0.99 -0.44
C ARG A 102 -2.43 1.34 -1.48
N GLU A 103 -3.61 0.73 -1.39
CA GLU A 103 -4.71 0.99 -2.31
C GLU A 103 -5.18 2.45 -2.22
N GLU A 104 -5.19 3.02 -1.01
CA GLU A 104 -5.55 4.42 -0.76
C GLU A 104 -4.50 5.39 -1.30
N ASN A 105 -3.20 5.16 -1.02
CA ASN A 105 -2.10 5.99 -1.51
C ASN A 105 -2.10 6.05 -3.04
N LEU A 106 -2.27 4.91 -3.71
CA LEU A 106 -2.38 4.85 -5.16
C LEU A 106 -3.62 5.63 -5.65
N SER A 107 -4.76 5.44 -5.00
CA SER A 107 -6.02 6.08 -5.41
C SER A 107 -5.99 7.61 -5.35
N ARG A 108 -5.15 8.18 -4.47
CA ARG A 108 -4.99 9.63 -4.28
C ARG A 108 -4.04 10.28 -5.27
N LEU A 109 -3.18 9.51 -5.95
CA LEU A 109 -2.24 10.07 -6.92
C LEU A 109 -3.00 10.76 -8.04
N LYS A 110 -2.57 11.98 -8.36
CA LYS A 110 -3.22 12.81 -9.39
C LYS A 110 -2.49 12.67 -10.71
N LEU A 111 -3.29 12.53 -11.76
CA LEU A 111 -2.85 12.47 -13.15
C LEU A 111 -3.63 13.50 -13.96
N ARG A 112 -2.99 13.97 -15.03
CA ARG A 112 -3.59 14.81 -16.07
C ARG A 112 -3.85 13.95 -17.28
N VAL A 113 -5.04 14.10 -17.87
CA VAL A 113 -5.44 13.39 -19.09
C VAL A 113 -5.40 14.36 -20.26
N GLY A 114 -4.50 14.14 -21.23
CA GLY A 114 -4.35 15.00 -22.40
C GLY A 114 -3.49 16.24 -22.15
N ASP A 115 -3.07 16.86 -23.25
CA ASP A 115 -2.24 18.07 -23.22
C ASP A 115 -3.10 19.27 -22.79
N GLY A 116 -2.83 19.80 -21.58
CA GLY A 116 -3.66 20.84 -20.94
C GLY A 116 -4.96 20.37 -20.28
N GLY A 117 -5.22 19.06 -20.19
CA GLY A 117 -6.52 18.52 -19.76
C GLY A 117 -6.80 18.47 -18.25
N ARG A 118 -7.96 17.90 -17.90
CA ARG A 118 -8.50 17.79 -16.54
C ARG A 118 -7.57 16.98 -15.64
N VAL A 119 -7.30 17.51 -14.44
CA VAL A 119 -6.61 16.76 -13.37
C VAL A 119 -7.63 15.88 -12.65
N VAL A 120 -7.37 14.59 -12.62
CA VAL A 120 -8.21 13.59 -11.94
C VAL A 120 -7.37 12.75 -10.97
N PRO A 121 -7.91 12.34 -9.81
CA PRO A 121 -7.31 11.31 -8.99
C PRO A 121 -7.38 9.96 -9.70
N LEU A 122 -6.41 9.09 -9.46
CA LEU A 122 -6.36 7.76 -10.07
C LEU A 122 -7.57 6.90 -9.72
N SER A 123 -8.22 7.15 -8.59
CA SER A 123 -9.49 6.53 -8.22
C SER A 123 -10.59 6.67 -9.28
N GLU A 124 -10.63 7.78 -10.03
CA GLU A 124 -11.64 8.01 -11.07
C GLU A 124 -11.40 7.15 -12.32
N LEU A 125 -10.17 6.65 -12.54
CA LEU A 125 -9.87 5.71 -13.62
C LEU A 125 -10.28 4.27 -13.28
N ARG A 126 -10.61 3.98 -12.02
CA ARG A 126 -10.98 2.62 -11.59
C ARG A 126 -12.30 2.20 -12.26
N GLY A 127 -12.23 1.13 -13.05
CA GLY A 127 -13.39 0.57 -13.76
C GLY A 127 -13.66 1.18 -15.13
N SER A 128 -13.00 2.29 -15.47
CA SER A 128 -13.10 2.93 -16.80
C SER A 128 -11.89 2.61 -17.69
N ALA A 129 -10.70 2.48 -17.11
CA ALA A 129 -9.48 2.14 -17.84
C ALA A 129 -8.50 1.32 -16.98
N ARG A 130 -7.63 0.56 -17.64
CA ARG A 130 -6.51 -0.15 -17.02
C ARG A 130 -5.25 0.71 -17.16
N LEU A 131 -4.74 1.24 -16.05
CA LEU A 131 -3.52 2.04 -16.06
C LEU A 131 -2.28 1.15 -16.09
N VAL A 132 -1.37 1.41 -17.03
CA VAL A 132 -0.01 0.89 -17.08
C VAL A 132 0.94 2.06 -16.84
N ILE A 133 1.93 1.87 -15.98
CA ILE A 133 2.93 2.90 -15.67
C ILE A 133 4.25 2.41 -16.25
N VAL A 134 4.91 3.25 -17.04
CA VAL A 134 6.23 2.98 -17.60
C VAL A 134 7.22 3.93 -16.96
N ALA A 135 8.10 3.42 -16.11
CA ALA A 135 8.98 4.23 -15.29
C ALA A 135 10.47 3.87 -15.48
N GLY A 136 11.26 4.84 -15.93
CA GLY A 136 12.69 4.66 -16.16
C GLY A 136 13.31 5.91 -16.77
N PRO A 137 14.57 5.86 -17.21
CA PRO A 137 15.17 6.94 -17.99
C PRO A 137 14.30 7.30 -19.21
N ALA A 138 14.35 8.55 -19.66
CA ALA A 138 13.55 9.04 -20.77
C ALA A 138 13.70 8.17 -22.04
N GLU A 139 14.91 7.66 -22.29
CA GLU A 139 15.20 6.73 -23.40
C GLU A 139 14.44 5.40 -23.28
N PHE A 140 14.32 4.86 -22.07
CA PHE A 140 13.59 3.62 -21.82
C PHE A 140 12.08 3.79 -22.06
N VAL A 141 11.54 4.94 -21.63
CA VAL A 141 10.14 5.29 -21.85
C VAL A 141 9.86 5.46 -23.36
N ALA A 142 10.74 6.13 -24.09
CA ALA A 142 10.64 6.31 -25.54
C ALA A 142 10.75 4.97 -26.30
N GLU A 143 11.65 4.08 -25.89
CA GLU A 143 11.77 2.74 -26.47
C GLU A 143 10.52 1.89 -26.20
N SER A 144 9.96 1.98 -24.99
CA SER A 144 8.71 1.31 -24.64
C SER A 144 7.54 1.80 -25.50
N PHE A 145 7.51 3.12 -25.78
CA PHE A 145 6.56 3.72 -26.71
C PHE A 145 6.70 3.12 -28.12
N ARG A 146 7.91 3.09 -28.68
CA ARG A 146 8.19 2.49 -30.01
C ARG A 146 7.73 1.04 -30.08
N ARG A 147 8.06 0.23 -29.06
CA ARG A 147 7.68 -1.19 -28.99
C ARG A 147 6.18 -1.43 -28.83
N SER A 148 5.44 -0.45 -28.31
CA SER A 148 3.98 -0.55 -28.15
C SER A 148 3.22 -0.35 -29.46
N ARG A 149 3.82 0.28 -30.48
CA ARG A 149 3.16 0.64 -31.75
C ARG A 149 2.44 -0.53 -32.46
N PRO A 150 3.01 -1.74 -32.57
CA PRO A 150 2.31 -2.88 -33.19
C PRO A 150 1.06 -3.34 -32.43
N PHE A 151 0.94 -3.00 -31.14
CA PHE A 151 -0.10 -3.49 -30.24
C PHE A 151 -1.18 -2.45 -29.92
N LEU A 152 -1.15 -1.28 -30.54
CA LEU A 152 -2.02 -0.14 -30.18
C LEU A 152 -3.51 -0.50 -30.22
N ARG A 153 -3.96 -1.22 -31.26
CA ARG A 153 -5.36 -1.64 -31.39
C ARG A 153 -5.78 -2.52 -30.22
N ASP A 154 -5.01 -3.58 -29.97
CA ASP A 154 -5.30 -4.56 -28.91
C ASP A 154 -5.26 -3.93 -27.51
N LEU A 155 -4.33 -2.99 -27.28
CA LEU A 155 -4.23 -2.26 -26.02
C LEU A 155 -5.43 -1.32 -25.82
N MET A 156 -5.87 -0.63 -26.86
CA MET A 156 -7.04 0.24 -26.81
C MET A 156 -8.35 -0.52 -26.62
N GLU A 157 -8.54 -1.65 -27.32
CA GLU A 157 -9.71 -2.52 -27.15
C GLU A 157 -9.81 -3.06 -25.72
N ARG A 158 -8.67 -3.28 -25.06
CA ARG A 158 -8.58 -3.71 -23.66
C ARG A 158 -8.70 -2.56 -22.66
N GLY A 159 -8.90 -1.32 -23.13
CA GLY A 159 -9.04 -0.12 -22.32
C GLY A 159 -7.77 0.28 -21.58
N VAL A 160 -6.59 0.02 -22.15
CA VAL A 160 -5.30 0.33 -21.53
C VAL A 160 -4.94 1.79 -21.76
N LEU A 161 -4.47 2.46 -20.71
CA LEU A 161 -3.85 3.78 -20.76
C LEU A 161 -2.45 3.70 -20.16
N VAL A 162 -1.50 4.43 -20.75
CA VAL A 162 -0.10 4.44 -20.31
C VAL A 162 0.25 5.79 -19.69
N LEU A 163 0.85 5.73 -18.50
CA LEU A 163 1.48 6.85 -17.81
C LEU A 163 3.01 6.75 -17.97
N PRO A 164 3.62 7.53 -18.87
CA PRO A 164 5.06 7.72 -18.89
C PRO A 164 5.55 8.45 -17.63
N PHE A 165 6.55 7.88 -16.94
CA PHE A 165 7.17 8.46 -15.75
C PHE A 165 8.71 8.45 -15.87
N PRO A 166 9.32 9.47 -16.49
CA PRO A 166 10.77 9.56 -16.58
C PRO A 166 11.40 9.77 -15.20
N THR A 167 12.40 8.97 -14.85
CA THR A 167 13.07 9.00 -13.53
C THR A 167 14.33 9.86 -13.50
N ASP A 168 14.87 10.21 -14.67
CA ASP A 168 16.07 11.03 -14.87
C ASP A 168 15.77 12.54 -14.95
N GLY A 169 14.49 12.92 -14.84
CA GLY A 169 14.04 14.31 -14.95
C GLY A 169 14.00 14.84 -16.37
N ASN A 170 14.31 14.02 -17.38
CA ASN A 170 14.27 14.40 -18.78
C ASN A 170 12.91 14.08 -19.39
N ALA A 171 12.47 14.87 -20.39
CA ALA A 171 11.21 14.57 -21.08
C ALA A 171 11.44 13.44 -22.09
N PRO A 172 10.61 12.38 -22.11
CA PRO A 172 10.72 11.33 -23.11
C PRO A 172 10.37 11.89 -24.49
N ALA A 173 11.20 11.58 -25.48
CA ALA A 173 10.94 11.89 -26.89
C ALA A 173 9.87 10.93 -27.43
N LEU A 174 8.59 11.27 -27.17
CA LEU A 174 7.45 10.54 -27.71
C LEU A 174 7.10 11.12 -29.07
N GLU A 175 7.70 10.56 -30.11
CA GLU A 175 7.42 10.94 -31.49
C GLU A 175 6.06 10.37 -31.91
N PHE A 176 5.01 11.17 -31.71
CA PHE A 176 3.66 10.80 -32.14
C PHE A 176 3.46 10.92 -33.65
N GLY A 177 4.45 11.42 -34.42
CA GLY A 177 4.37 11.50 -35.88
C GLY A 177 3.75 12.78 -36.40
N GLU A 178 4.02 13.92 -35.76
CA GLU A 178 3.71 15.25 -36.30
C GLU A 178 5.05 15.99 -36.42
N ASP A 179 5.71 15.90 -37.58
CA ASP A 179 6.77 16.82 -38.07
C ASP A 179 7.27 16.33 -39.45
N GLY A 180 6.34 16.16 -40.39
CA GLY A 180 6.63 15.76 -41.77
C GLY A 180 5.86 16.64 -42.74
N ASP A 181 6.57 17.61 -43.32
CA ASP A 181 6.22 18.40 -44.49
C ASP A 181 5.27 17.70 -45.49
N GLY A 182 4.05 18.23 -45.64
CA GLY A 182 3.26 18.28 -46.89
C GLY A 182 3.02 17.03 -47.74
N GLY A 183 3.43 15.84 -47.33
CA GLY A 183 3.25 14.59 -48.06
C GLY A 183 1.97 13.88 -47.63
N GLU A 184 1.27 13.29 -48.59
CA GLU A 184 0.09 12.42 -48.36
C GLU A 184 0.49 11.26 -47.43
N ALA A 185 0.25 11.41 -46.12
CA ALA A 185 0.44 10.33 -45.16
C ALA A 185 -0.60 9.24 -45.45
N GLU A 186 -0.17 7.98 -45.48
CA GLU A 186 -1.09 6.86 -45.66
C GLU A 186 -2.10 6.84 -44.49
N ALA A 187 -3.37 6.54 -44.77
CA ALA A 187 -4.43 6.55 -43.75
C ALA A 187 -4.14 5.63 -42.54
N GLU A 188 -3.30 4.62 -42.72
CA GLU A 188 -2.83 3.73 -41.65
C GLU A 188 -1.90 4.46 -40.67
N ASP A 189 -1.01 5.33 -41.16
CA ASP A 189 -0.08 6.10 -40.32
C ASP A 189 -0.83 7.12 -39.46
N GLU A 190 -1.77 7.86 -40.05
CA GLU A 190 -2.63 8.79 -39.29
C GLU A 190 -3.43 8.08 -38.19
N GLU A 191 -3.90 6.85 -38.45
CA GLU A 191 -4.63 6.07 -37.46
C GLU A 191 -3.71 5.63 -36.31
N VAL A 192 -2.49 5.21 -36.61
CA VAL A 192 -1.46 4.84 -35.63
C VAL A 192 -1.08 6.03 -34.76
N VAL A 193 -0.89 7.22 -35.34
CA VAL A 193 -0.63 8.48 -34.62
C VAL A 193 -1.75 8.78 -33.63
N ARG A 194 -2.99 8.78 -34.11
CA ARG A 194 -4.17 9.07 -33.28
C ARG A 194 -4.34 8.08 -32.13
N LYS A 195 -4.16 6.79 -32.39
CA LYS A 195 -4.25 5.72 -31.38
C LYS A 195 -3.14 5.84 -30.33
N SER A 196 -1.91 6.09 -30.77
CA SER A 196 -0.74 6.32 -29.91
C SER A 196 -0.95 7.49 -28.96
N ARG A 197 -1.40 8.63 -29.50
CA ARG A 197 -1.68 9.84 -28.71
C ARG A 197 -2.72 9.57 -27.64
N ARG A 198 -3.83 8.88 -27.97
CA ARG A 198 -4.88 8.53 -27.00
C ARG A 198 -4.39 7.61 -25.87
N LEU A 199 -3.47 6.70 -26.18
CA LEU A 199 -2.98 5.70 -25.23
C LEU A 199 -1.93 6.28 -24.27
N TRP A 200 -1.08 7.19 -24.74
CA TRP A 200 0.06 7.76 -23.99
C TRP A 200 -0.15 9.20 -23.48
N GLN A 201 -1.39 9.70 -23.49
CA GLN A 201 -1.74 11.07 -23.09
C GLN A 201 -1.75 11.36 -21.58
N LEU A 202 -1.26 10.46 -20.72
CA LEU A 202 -1.31 10.65 -19.28
C LEU A 202 -0.03 11.30 -18.75
N SER A 203 -0.17 12.29 -17.87
CA SER A 203 0.98 12.93 -17.22
C SER A 203 0.81 13.01 -15.70
N PRO A 204 1.87 12.76 -14.92
CA PRO A 204 1.82 12.89 -13.46
C PRO A 204 1.74 14.37 -13.05
N VAL A 205 0.93 14.72 -12.04
CA VAL A 205 0.83 16.11 -11.57
C VAL A 205 1.82 16.41 -10.44
N TYR A 206 1.99 15.49 -9.48
CA TYR A 206 2.92 15.63 -8.36
C TYR A 206 4.02 14.57 -8.46
N THR A 207 5.06 14.85 -9.23
CA THR A 207 6.15 13.89 -9.53
C THR A 207 6.83 13.34 -8.29
N SER A 208 6.93 14.12 -7.20
CA SER A 208 7.47 13.66 -5.91
C SER A 208 6.61 12.60 -5.22
N GLU A 209 5.28 12.73 -5.26
CA GLU A 209 4.36 11.71 -4.72
C GLU A 209 4.42 10.42 -5.54
N TRP A 210 4.48 10.55 -6.87
CA TRP A 210 4.65 9.42 -7.78
C TRP A 210 6.00 8.72 -7.59
N ALA A 211 7.10 9.46 -7.44
CA ALA A 211 8.42 8.90 -7.17
C ALA A 211 8.47 8.13 -5.84
N LYS A 212 7.89 8.70 -4.78
CA LYS A 212 7.78 8.03 -3.48
C LYS A 212 6.98 6.74 -3.59
N TRP A 213 5.82 6.78 -4.24
CA TRP A 213 5.00 5.59 -4.44
C TRP A 213 5.72 4.53 -5.27
N LEU A 214 6.43 4.92 -6.34
CA LEU A 214 7.20 4.01 -7.18
C LEU A 214 8.34 3.35 -6.41
N ALA A 215 9.07 4.11 -5.60
CA ALA A 215 10.14 3.58 -4.76
C ALA A 215 9.61 2.56 -3.74
N GLU A 216 8.44 2.83 -3.14
CA GLU A 216 7.74 1.87 -2.29
C GLU A 216 7.39 0.59 -3.07
N GLN A 217 6.84 0.70 -4.29
CA GLN A 217 6.53 -0.47 -5.12
C GLN A 217 7.77 -1.29 -5.48
N LYS A 218 8.85 -0.64 -5.93
CA LYS A 218 10.12 -1.33 -6.28
C LYS A 218 10.71 -2.08 -5.10
N LYS A 219 10.75 -1.44 -3.91
CA LYS A 219 11.20 -2.06 -2.67
C LYS A 219 10.41 -3.32 -2.33
N MET A 220 9.10 -3.31 -2.56
CA MET A 220 8.23 -4.46 -2.28
C MET A 220 8.36 -5.57 -3.32
N ALA A 221 8.60 -5.22 -4.58
CA ALA A 221 8.84 -6.19 -5.66
C ALA A 221 10.28 -6.75 -5.65
N ASN A 222 11.12 -6.33 -4.70
CA ASN A 222 12.55 -6.65 -4.63
C ASN A 222 13.31 -6.23 -5.91
N VAL A 223 12.89 -5.11 -6.51
CA VAL A 223 13.52 -4.49 -7.67
C VAL A 223 14.46 -3.39 -7.19
N THR A 224 15.63 -3.27 -7.81
CA THR A 224 16.59 -2.20 -7.47
C THR A 224 15.98 -0.82 -7.77
N PRO A 225 16.25 0.22 -6.95
CA PRO A 225 15.65 1.55 -7.13
C PRO A 225 15.88 2.14 -8.52
N ASP A 226 17.05 1.88 -9.10
CA ASP A 226 17.49 2.43 -10.38
C ASP A 226 17.05 1.60 -11.60
N SER A 227 16.50 0.40 -11.39
CA SER A 227 16.03 -0.42 -12.51
C SER A 227 14.79 0.22 -13.17
N PRO A 228 14.74 0.33 -14.50
CA PRO A 228 13.50 0.68 -15.19
C PRO A 228 12.46 -0.42 -15.01
N VAL A 229 11.17 -0.05 -14.97
CA VAL A 229 10.00 -0.93 -14.73
C VAL A 229 8.77 -0.51 -15.51
#